data_AF-A0A328RYE3-F1
#
_entry.id   AF-A0A328RYE3-F1
#
_cell.length_a   1.000
_cell.length_b   1.000
_cell.length_c   1.000
_cell.angle_alpha   90.00
_cell.angle_beta   90.00
_cell.angle_gamma   90.00
#
_symmetry.space_group_name_H-M   'P 1'
#
loop_
_entity.id
_entity.type
_entity.pdbx_description
1 polymer ?
#
loop_
_entity_poly.entity_id
_entity_poly.type
_entity_poly.pdbx_seq_one_letter_code
_entity_poly.pdbx_strand_id
1 'polypeptide(L)'
;MSAEDRIKEIEEEIKHTQKNKATSHHIGKLKAQIAQLKEKIEKRNSSSTKGEGFLVRKSGDSTAVLLGFPSVGKSTILNYLTNANSKVGAYEFTTLDIVPGIMRYEDAKIQILDIPGIIKGASKGKGKGREILSATRNADLIIMVLDVFQPEHMDVILEEVRNIGVRPNEKKPNVKVSPKKRGGLNIISTVEQTHIDEKTIHSILSEYGIHSADVVLREDVTIDRFIDALEPNRAYIPMTIVVNKIDLATDEQIAQLRKKLPNALFVSADDGIMMEELKERIFVDLDLIRLYLKPQGKKADMEEPLIIRRGSTVEDVARKLHRDFVKNFKYAKVWGDSVKFPGQKVGLDHELMDHDIVRIIIKK
;
A
#
# COMPACT_ATOMS: atom_id res chain seq x y z
N MET A 1 -24.98 0.68 22.92
CA MET A 1 -23.57 0.28 22.78
C MET A 1 -23.10 0.69 21.40
N SER A 2 -22.04 1.49 21.29
CA SER A 2 -21.55 1.92 19.98
C SER A 2 -20.82 0.76 19.27
N ALA A 3 -20.64 0.85 17.95
CA ALA A 3 -19.86 -0.15 17.22
C ALA A 3 -18.40 -0.20 17.69
N GLU A 4 -17.86 0.93 18.15
CA GLU A 4 -16.51 1.06 18.69
C GLU A 4 -16.37 0.38 20.07
N ASP A 5 -17.37 0.52 20.94
CA ASP A 5 -17.40 -0.19 22.22
C ASP A 5 -17.44 -1.70 22.01
N ARG A 6 -18.23 -2.15 21.02
CA ARG A 6 -18.32 -3.57 20.69
C ARG A 6 -17.02 -4.14 20.15
N ILE A 7 -16.26 -3.36 19.36
CA ILE A 7 -14.92 -3.79 18.89
C ILE A 7 -13.99 -4.01 20.10
N LYS A 8 -13.94 -3.06 21.04
CA LYS A 8 -13.09 -3.18 22.24
C LYS A 8 -13.46 -4.39 23.10
N GLU A 9 -14.75 -4.65 23.30
CA GLU A 9 -15.20 -5.84 24.04
C GLU A 9 -14.69 -7.13 23.40
N ILE A 10 -14.79 -7.23 22.07
CA ILE A 10 -14.33 -8.41 21.34
C ILE A 10 -12.80 -8.51 21.37
N GLU A 11 -12.08 -7.40 21.27
CA GLU A 11 -10.61 -7.38 21.36
C GLU A 11 -10.11 -7.87 22.73
N GLU A 12 -10.74 -7.42 23.83
CA GLU A 12 -10.44 -7.92 25.17
C GLU A 12 -10.80 -9.41 25.32
N GLU A 13 -11.94 -9.85 24.76
CA GLU A 13 -12.32 -11.28 24.77
C GLU A 13 -11.27 -12.14 24.05
N ILE A 14 -10.79 -11.72 22.88
CA ILE A 14 -9.73 -12.42 22.13
C ILE A 14 -8.44 -12.47 22.95
N LYS A 15 -8.08 -11.37 23.63
CA LYS A 15 -6.87 -11.28 24.44
C LYS A 15 -6.90 -12.22 25.65
N HIS A 16 -8.05 -12.40 26.27
CA HIS A 16 -8.25 -13.31 27.40
C HIS A 16 -8.48 -14.77 26.99
N THR A 17 -8.76 -15.04 25.71
CA THR A 17 -8.98 -16.39 25.21
C THR A 17 -7.66 -17.11 24.91
N GLN A 18 -7.45 -18.28 25.51
CA GLN A 18 -6.30 -19.13 25.18
C GLN A 18 -6.38 -19.61 23.73
N LYS A 19 -5.30 -19.45 22.95
CA LYS A 19 -5.24 -19.88 21.55
C LYS A 19 -4.93 -21.39 21.46
N ASN A 20 -5.93 -22.19 21.10
CA ASN A 20 -5.76 -23.63 20.86
C ASN A 20 -6.76 -24.10 19.78
N LYS A 21 -6.67 -25.37 19.36
CA LYS A 21 -7.54 -25.93 18.30
C LYS A 21 -9.04 -25.87 18.65
N ALA A 22 -9.39 -25.96 19.93
CA ALA A 22 -10.78 -25.89 20.39
C ALA A 22 -11.34 -24.45 20.34
N THR A 23 -10.50 -23.44 20.58
CA THR A 23 -10.90 -22.02 20.58
C THR A 23 -10.70 -21.33 19.23
N SER A 24 -9.96 -21.94 18.30
CA SER A 24 -9.67 -21.39 16.96
C SER A 24 -10.92 -20.94 16.20
N HIS A 25 -11.97 -21.78 16.21
CA HIS A 25 -13.26 -21.44 15.59
C HIS A 25 -13.89 -20.18 16.20
N HIS A 26 -13.85 -20.05 17.53
CA HIS A 26 -14.39 -18.90 18.26
C HIS A 26 -13.60 -17.64 17.95
N ILE A 27 -12.27 -17.73 18.00
CA ILE A 27 -11.37 -16.62 17.64
C ILE A 27 -11.60 -16.19 16.18
N GLY A 28 -11.75 -17.13 15.25
CA GLY A 28 -12.06 -16.83 13.86
C GLY A 28 -13.38 -16.07 13.71
N LYS A 29 -14.41 -16.49 14.43
CA LYS A 29 -15.70 -15.80 14.48
C LYS A 29 -15.57 -14.38 15.04
N LEU A 30 -14.91 -14.21 16.19
CA LEU A 30 -14.69 -12.90 16.81
C LEU A 30 -13.90 -11.95 15.90
N LYS A 31 -12.86 -12.46 15.22
CA LYS A 31 -12.09 -11.68 14.25
C LYS A 31 -12.92 -11.27 13.04
N ALA A 32 -13.76 -12.17 12.51
CA ALA A 32 -14.70 -11.85 11.44
C ALA A 32 -15.71 -10.77 11.86
N GLN A 33 -16.18 -10.81 13.11
CA GLN A 33 -17.06 -9.77 13.67
C GLN A 33 -16.39 -8.40 13.74
N ILE A 34 -15.15 -8.34 14.26
CA ILE A 34 -14.37 -7.08 14.29
C ILE A 34 -14.22 -6.52 12.88
N ALA A 35 -13.82 -7.37 11.92
CA ALA A 35 -13.65 -7.01 10.52
C ALA A 35 -14.91 -6.35 9.93
N GLN A 36 -16.08 -6.99 10.08
CA GLN A 36 -17.34 -6.42 9.62
C GLN A 36 -17.74 -5.12 10.32
N LEU A 37 -17.48 -5.01 11.62
CA LEU A 37 -17.77 -3.78 12.37
C LEU A 37 -16.90 -2.63 11.88
N LYS A 38 -15.60 -2.88 11.67
CA LYS A 38 -14.66 -1.91 11.09
C LYS A 38 -15.13 -1.47 9.69
N GLU A 39 -15.51 -2.40 8.83
CA GLU A 39 -16.03 -2.10 7.49
C GLU A 39 -17.32 -1.27 7.53
N LYS A 40 -18.25 -1.59 8.45
CA LYS A 40 -19.51 -0.83 8.62
C LYS A 40 -19.25 0.60 9.07
N ILE A 41 -18.29 0.82 9.97
CA ILE A 41 -17.87 2.16 10.40
C ILE A 41 -17.34 2.94 9.21
N GLU A 42 -16.45 2.34 8.40
CA GLU A 42 -15.94 2.97 7.18
C GLU A 42 -17.03 3.32 6.17
N LYS A 43 -17.97 2.39 5.91
CA LYS A 43 -19.09 2.61 4.97
C LYS A 43 -20.03 3.72 5.43
N ARG A 44 -20.44 3.73 6.71
CA ARG A 44 -21.27 4.81 7.29
C ARG A 44 -20.60 6.17 7.19
N ASN A 45 -19.30 6.17 7.41
CA ASN A 45 -18.48 7.35 7.24
C ASN A 45 -18.44 7.76 5.75
N SER A 46 -18.33 6.84 4.79
CA SER A 46 -18.33 7.17 3.35
C SER A 46 -19.67 7.72 2.82
N SER A 47 -20.81 7.33 3.39
CA SER A 47 -22.14 7.70 2.88
C SER A 47 -22.68 9.04 3.38
N SER A 48 -22.10 9.63 4.43
CA SER A 48 -22.53 10.91 4.99
C SER A 48 -21.98 12.15 4.25
N THR A 49 -21.07 11.97 3.29
CA THR A 49 -20.43 13.10 2.59
C THR A 49 -20.56 12.96 1.07
N LYS A 50 -21.70 13.42 0.54
CA LYS A 50 -21.93 13.67 -0.90
C LYS A 50 -21.27 15.00 -1.36
N GLY A 51 -20.13 15.36 -0.80
CA GLY A 51 -19.40 16.61 -1.08
C GLY A 51 -17.90 16.35 -1.06
N GLU A 52 -17.21 16.88 -2.08
CA GLU A 52 -15.77 16.88 -2.36
C GLU A 52 -14.95 15.76 -1.72
N GLY A 53 -14.52 14.79 -2.54
CA GLY A 53 -13.63 13.74 -2.10
C GLY A 53 -12.37 14.32 -1.47
N PHE A 54 -12.24 14.13 -0.15
CA PHE A 54 -11.07 14.36 0.70
C PHE A 54 -9.86 13.47 0.34
N LEU A 55 -9.73 13.12 -0.94
CA LEU A 55 -8.59 12.38 -1.47
C LEU A 55 -7.48 13.41 -1.67
N VAL A 56 -6.35 13.25 -0.96
CA VAL A 56 -5.13 14.00 -1.31
C VAL A 56 -4.90 13.78 -2.80
N ARG A 57 -4.96 14.87 -3.58
CA ARG A 57 -4.81 14.77 -5.04
C ARG A 57 -3.44 14.17 -5.31
N LYS A 58 -3.42 13.00 -5.94
CA LYS A 58 -2.17 12.39 -6.42
C LYS A 58 -1.50 13.41 -7.32
N SER A 59 -0.30 13.83 -6.96
CA SER A 59 0.54 14.69 -7.76
C SER A 59 1.85 13.96 -8.07
N GLY A 60 2.37 14.10 -9.29
CA GLY A 60 3.50 13.29 -9.75
C GLY A 60 3.11 11.88 -10.20
N ASP A 61 4.12 11.01 -10.30
CA ASP A 61 4.04 9.67 -10.87
C ASP A 61 3.70 8.59 -9.85
N SER A 62 3.95 8.84 -8.56
CA SER A 62 3.64 7.94 -7.44
C SER A 62 3.60 8.68 -6.11
N THR A 63 2.96 8.08 -5.11
CA THR A 63 2.81 8.66 -3.77
C THR A 63 3.44 7.76 -2.71
N ALA A 64 4.35 8.28 -1.89
CA ALA A 64 4.88 7.59 -0.71
C ALA A 64 4.44 8.32 0.58
N VAL A 65 4.28 7.59 1.68
CA VAL A 65 3.87 8.15 2.98
C VAL A 65 4.93 7.90 4.05
N LEU A 66 5.30 8.95 4.80
CA LEU A 66 6.17 8.84 5.97
C LEU A 66 5.34 8.49 7.20
N LEU A 67 5.63 7.35 7.82
CA LEU A 67 4.99 6.88 9.05
C LEU A 67 6.02 6.74 10.17
N GLY A 68 5.70 7.23 11.36
CA GLY A 68 6.62 7.15 12.49
C GLY A 68 6.19 8.04 13.64
N PHE A 69 6.73 7.79 14.83
CA PHE A 69 6.42 8.60 16.01
C PHE A 69 6.80 10.07 15.81
N PRO A 70 6.17 11.00 16.56
CA PRO A 70 6.69 12.36 16.65
C PRO A 70 8.18 12.36 17.00
N SER A 71 8.92 13.34 16.50
CA SER A 71 10.34 13.55 16.82
C SER A 71 11.35 12.49 16.34
N VAL A 72 10.95 11.50 15.52
CA VAL A 72 11.89 10.56 14.88
C VAL A 72 12.62 11.15 13.65
N GLY A 73 12.31 12.41 13.28
CA GLY A 73 12.94 13.11 12.16
C GLY A 73 12.23 13.00 10.80
N LYS A 74 10.93 12.63 10.77
CA LYS A 74 10.13 12.57 9.53
C LYS A 74 10.19 13.86 8.71
N SER A 75 9.98 15.01 9.34
CA SER A 75 9.95 16.29 8.64
C SER A 75 11.33 16.70 8.14
N THR A 76 12.41 16.33 8.84
CA THR A 76 13.79 16.49 8.35
C THR A 76 14.02 15.65 7.08
N ILE A 77 13.63 14.36 7.12
CA ILE A 77 13.69 13.47 5.95
C ILE A 77 12.88 14.03 4.79
N LEU A 78 11.64 14.49 5.02
CA LEU A 78 10.80 15.11 4.00
C LEU A 78 11.51 16.30 3.35
N ASN A 79 12.05 17.22 4.15
CA ASN A 79 12.72 18.42 3.66
C ASN A 79 13.96 18.07 2.81
N TYR A 80 14.71 17.05 3.21
CA TYR A 80 15.87 16.58 2.46
C TYR A 80 15.45 15.94 1.13
N LEU A 81 14.50 15.00 1.16
CA LEU A 81 14.05 14.29 -0.05
C LEU A 81 13.44 15.24 -1.09
N THR A 82 12.80 16.32 -0.63
CA THR A 82 12.04 17.23 -1.49
C THR A 82 12.82 18.49 -1.88
N ASN A 83 14.07 18.64 -1.40
CA ASN A 83 14.93 19.81 -1.61
C ASN A 83 14.11 21.10 -1.41
N ALA A 84 13.76 21.42 -0.16
CA ALA A 84 12.80 22.42 0.38
C ALA A 84 12.57 23.79 -0.34
N ASN A 85 13.21 24.08 -1.47
CA ASN A 85 12.94 25.16 -2.42
C ASN A 85 11.86 24.85 -3.48
N SER A 86 11.34 23.63 -3.57
CA SER A 86 10.22 23.32 -4.49
C SER A 86 8.91 23.89 -3.94
N LYS A 87 8.72 25.21 -4.08
CA LYS A 87 7.49 26.00 -3.88
C LYS A 87 6.49 25.30 -2.96
N VAL A 88 6.70 25.48 -1.66
CA VAL A 88 5.67 25.36 -0.64
C VAL A 88 4.52 26.24 -1.10
N GLY A 89 3.54 25.64 -1.79
CA GLY A 89 2.28 26.31 -2.08
C GLY A 89 1.71 26.73 -0.73
N ALA A 90 1.38 28.01 -0.60
CA ALA A 90 0.81 28.57 0.61
C ALA A 90 -0.44 27.78 1.02
N TYR A 91 -0.25 26.82 1.91
CA TYR A 91 -1.30 26.13 2.61
C TYR A 91 -0.92 26.23 4.08
N GLU A 92 -1.76 26.95 4.81
CA GLU A 92 -1.50 27.45 6.15
C GLU A 92 -1.10 26.33 7.11
N PHE A 93 -0.08 26.63 7.90
CA PHE A 93 0.38 25.81 9.01
C PHE A 93 -0.77 25.50 9.98
N THR A 94 -1.27 24.27 10.00
CA THR A 94 -1.98 23.74 11.17
C THR A 94 -1.50 22.33 11.51
N THR A 95 -1.49 22.01 12.79
CA THR A 95 -0.89 20.82 13.42
C THR A 95 -1.54 19.47 13.07
N LEU A 96 -2.43 19.43 12.07
CA LEU A 96 -3.25 18.26 11.72
C LEU A 96 -3.41 18.01 10.21
N ASP A 97 -2.68 18.73 9.35
CA ASP A 97 -2.78 18.56 7.89
C ASP A 97 -1.57 17.80 7.33
N ILE A 98 -1.83 16.87 6.40
CA ILE A 98 -0.80 16.09 5.70
C ILE A 98 0.09 17.07 4.92
N VAL A 99 1.41 16.99 5.10
CA VAL A 99 2.35 17.86 4.39
C VAL A 99 2.89 17.15 3.14
N PRO A 100 2.51 17.58 1.92
CA PRO A 100 3.05 17.02 0.70
C PRO A 100 4.38 17.72 0.33
N GLY A 101 5.32 16.94 -0.20
CA GLY A 101 6.47 17.46 -0.92
C GLY A 101 6.81 16.57 -2.11
N ILE A 102 7.49 17.12 -3.12
CA ILE A 102 7.83 16.38 -4.34
C ILE A 102 9.32 16.05 -4.33
N MET A 103 9.63 14.76 -4.22
CA MET A 103 10.95 14.22 -4.49
C MET A 103 11.12 14.05 -6.01
N ARG A 104 12.27 14.45 -6.53
CA ARG A 104 12.65 14.23 -7.93
C ARG A 104 13.86 13.31 -7.95
N TYR A 105 13.75 12.19 -8.64
CA TYR A 105 14.82 11.21 -8.75
C TYR A 105 14.65 10.43 -10.06
N GLU A 106 15.70 10.30 -10.86
CA GLU A 106 15.69 9.57 -12.15
C GLU A 106 14.47 9.95 -13.03
N ASP A 107 14.24 11.25 -13.22
CA ASP A 107 13.11 11.86 -13.95
C ASP A 107 11.69 11.62 -13.38
N ALA A 108 11.56 10.80 -12.33
CA ALA A 108 10.31 10.59 -11.63
C ALA A 108 10.01 11.69 -10.62
N LYS A 109 8.73 12.10 -10.58
CA LYS A 109 8.19 12.98 -9.55
C LYS A 109 7.43 12.14 -8.54
N ILE A 110 7.98 11.94 -7.36
CA ILE A 110 7.36 11.14 -6.29
C ILE A 110 6.84 12.09 -5.22
N GLN A 111 5.53 12.04 -4.97
CA GLN A 111 4.90 12.80 -3.90
C GLN A 111 5.12 12.10 -2.57
N ILE A 112 5.85 12.74 -1.66
CA ILE A 112 6.06 12.29 -0.30
C ILE A 112 5.05 13.00 0.60
N LEU A 113 4.29 12.25 1.39
CA LEU A 113 3.31 12.77 2.33
C LEU A 113 3.80 12.52 3.76
N ASP A 114 4.02 13.57 4.54
CA ASP A 114 4.20 13.43 6.00
C ASP A 114 2.84 13.31 6.65
N ILE A 115 2.57 12.15 7.25
CA ILE A 115 1.29 11.85 7.90
C ILE A 115 1.47 11.99 9.41
N PRO A 116 0.93 13.06 10.03
CA PRO A 116 0.94 13.18 11.48
C PRO A 116 -0.05 12.18 12.10
N GLY A 117 0.30 11.62 13.26
CA GLY A 117 -0.72 11.13 14.19
C GLY A 117 -1.39 9.78 13.93
N ILE A 118 -0.89 8.90 13.04
CA ILE A 118 -1.39 7.51 12.98
C ILE A 118 -1.32 6.81 14.35
N ILE A 119 -0.39 7.24 15.20
CA ILE A 119 0.00 6.54 16.43
C ILE A 119 -0.84 6.91 17.66
N LYS A 120 -1.68 7.96 17.59
CA LYS A 120 -2.54 8.36 18.72
C LYS A 120 -3.94 8.74 18.24
N GLY A 121 -4.73 7.72 17.88
CA GLY A 121 -6.19 7.86 17.80
C GLY A 121 -6.76 8.36 16.47
N ALA A 122 -6.09 8.10 15.33
CA ALA A 122 -6.69 8.30 14.00
C ALA A 122 -7.99 7.48 13.81
N SER A 123 -8.16 6.41 14.59
CA SER A 123 -9.37 5.60 14.72
C SER A 123 -10.51 6.28 15.49
N LYS A 124 -10.27 7.38 16.23
CA LYS A 124 -11.30 8.14 16.97
C LYS A 124 -11.96 9.23 16.11
N GLY A 125 -12.54 8.82 14.98
CA GLY A 125 -13.78 9.37 14.38
C GLY A 125 -13.99 10.87 14.08
N LYS A 126 -13.11 11.81 14.43
CA LYS A 126 -13.33 13.24 14.13
C LYS A 126 -12.58 13.69 12.88
N GLY A 127 -13.32 13.83 11.77
CA GLY A 127 -12.94 14.56 10.54
C GLY A 127 -11.61 14.15 9.90
N LYS A 128 -10.52 14.79 10.34
CA LYS A 128 -9.17 14.71 9.75
C LYS A 128 -8.50 13.33 9.84
N GLY A 129 -8.92 12.48 10.79
CA GLY A 129 -8.43 11.09 10.88
C GLY A 129 -8.68 10.29 9.60
N ARG A 130 -9.79 10.54 8.89
CA ARG A 130 -10.11 9.83 7.64
C ARG A 130 -9.21 10.18 6.47
N GLU A 131 -8.75 11.42 6.39
CA GLU A 131 -7.83 11.87 5.34
C GLU A 131 -6.51 11.12 5.47
N ILE A 132 -6.00 11.01 6.69
CA ILE A 132 -4.80 10.24 7.04
C ILE A 132 -4.95 8.76 6.65
N LEU A 133 -6.06 8.12 7.01
CA LEU A 133 -6.32 6.71 6.67
C LEU A 133 -6.46 6.49 5.16
N SER A 134 -7.14 7.42 4.48
CA SER A 134 -7.33 7.38 3.03
C SER A 134 -6.01 7.58 2.30
N ALA A 135 -5.21 8.56 2.71
CA ALA A 135 -3.89 8.83 2.11
C ALA A 135 -2.96 7.63 2.27
N THR A 136 -2.94 7.01 3.45
CA THR A 136 -2.10 5.83 3.70
C THR A 136 -2.53 4.63 2.85
N ARG A 137 -3.83 4.36 2.72
CA ARG A 137 -4.34 3.23 1.90
C ARG A 137 -4.16 3.43 0.39
N ASN A 138 -4.19 4.68 -0.07
CA ASN A 138 -4.01 5.02 -1.48
C ASN A 138 -2.54 5.31 -1.84
N ALA A 139 -1.66 5.29 -0.84
CA ALA A 139 -0.23 5.39 -1.04
C ALA A 139 0.28 4.19 -1.80
N ASP A 140 1.38 4.41 -2.48
CA ASP A 140 2.03 3.41 -3.29
C ASP A 140 3.25 2.81 -2.60
N LEU A 141 3.81 3.50 -1.60
CA LEU A 141 4.91 3.05 -0.74
C LEU A 141 4.71 3.62 0.67
N ILE A 142 5.01 2.82 1.69
CA ILE A 142 5.14 3.28 3.06
C ILE A 142 6.63 3.40 3.41
N ILE A 143 7.03 4.54 3.96
CA ILE A 143 8.37 4.75 4.51
C ILE A 143 8.19 4.82 6.03
N MET A 144 8.50 3.72 6.72
CA MET A 144 8.45 3.65 8.18
C MET A 144 9.74 4.22 8.76
N VAL A 145 9.64 5.33 9.46
CA VAL A 145 10.75 6.01 10.13
C VAL A 145 10.76 5.66 11.61
N LEU A 146 11.87 5.09 12.05
CA LEU A 146 12.17 4.73 13.43
C LEU A 146 13.32 5.58 13.95
N ASP A 147 13.34 5.80 15.25
CA ASP A 147 14.50 6.36 15.95
C ASP A 147 15.42 5.20 16.35
N VAL A 148 16.73 5.36 16.17
CA VAL A 148 17.75 4.36 16.56
C VAL A 148 17.63 3.94 18.03
N PHE A 149 17.14 4.82 18.92
CA PHE A 149 16.97 4.51 20.33
C PHE A 149 15.61 3.89 20.69
N GLN A 150 14.66 3.83 19.74
CA GLN A 150 13.31 3.35 19.98
C GLN A 150 12.83 2.37 18.89
N PRO A 151 13.55 1.26 18.64
CA PRO A 151 13.19 0.26 17.64
C PRO A 151 11.85 -0.45 17.94
N GLU A 152 11.45 -0.54 19.21
CA GLU A 152 10.21 -1.18 19.67
C GLU A 152 8.93 -0.51 19.14
N HIS A 153 9.05 0.74 18.69
CA HIS A 153 7.96 1.46 18.06
C HIS A 153 7.50 0.85 16.72
N MET A 154 8.33 0.00 16.11
CA MET A 154 8.00 -0.70 14.86
C MET A 154 6.72 -1.53 14.98
N ASP A 155 6.61 -2.34 16.03
CA ASP A 155 5.48 -3.26 16.20
C ASP A 155 4.16 -2.50 16.38
N VAL A 156 4.19 -1.40 17.12
CA VAL A 156 3.04 -0.51 17.32
C VAL A 156 2.60 0.12 16.00
N ILE A 157 3.54 0.62 15.19
CA ILE A 157 3.21 1.20 13.88
C ILE A 157 2.63 0.13 12.95
N LEU A 158 3.20 -1.07 12.93
CA LEU A 158 2.70 -2.18 12.11
C LEU A 158 1.28 -2.59 12.49
N GLU A 159 0.97 -2.64 13.78
CA GLU A 159 -0.37 -2.94 14.28
C GLU A 159 -1.37 -1.87 13.84
N GLU A 160 -1.04 -0.59 13.98
CA GLU A 160 -1.90 0.52 13.55
C GLU A 160 -2.13 0.51 12.03
N VAL A 161 -1.08 0.30 11.23
CA VAL A 161 -1.18 0.17 9.77
C VAL A 161 -2.07 -1.01 9.38
N ARG A 162 -1.97 -2.15 10.07
CA ARG A 162 -2.85 -3.30 9.85
C ARG A 162 -4.30 -3.03 10.25
N ASN A 163 -4.51 -2.31 11.34
CA ASN A 163 -5.84 -1.96 11.84
C ASN A 163 -6.64 -1.10 10.86
N ILE A 164 -5.96 -0.32 10.02
CA ILE A 164 -6.58 0.54 9.02
C ILE A 164 -6.73 -0.15 7.65
N GLY A 165 -6.50 -1.46 7.57
CA GLY A 165 -6.69 -2.27 6.37
C GLY A 165 -5.52 -2.26 5.40
N VAL A 166 -4.34 -1.77 5.80
CA VAL A 166 -3.11 -1.86 5.01
C VAL A 166 -2.32 -3.09 5.41
N ARG A 167 -1.67 -3.74 4.45
CA ARG A 167 -0.84 -4.93 4.62
C ARG A 167 0.56 -4.63 4.07
N PRO A 168 1.48 -4.12 4.92
CA PRO A 168 2.80 -3.69 4.47
C PRO A 168 3.67 -4.89 4.11
N ASN A 169 4.32 -4.87 2.94
CA ASN A 169 5.20 -5.95 2.44
C ASN A 169 4.53 -7.33 2.31
N GLU A 170 3.21 -7.39 2.23
CA GLU A 170 2.45 -8.64 2.08
C GLU A 170 1.84 -8.76 0.69
N LYS A 171 1.67 -10.00 0.20
CA LYS A 171 0.96 -10.28 -1.05
C LYS A 171 -0.50 -10.63 -0.77
N LYS A 172 -1.37 -10.26 -1.71
CA LYS A 172 -2.79 -10.64 -1.66
C LYS A 172 -2.93 -12.16 -1.53
N PRO A 173 -3.75 -12.65 -0.59
CA PRO A 173 -3.95 -14.07 -0.43
C PRO A 173 -4.52 -14.75 -1.69
N ASN A 174 -3.99 -15.91 -2.06
CA ASN A 174 -4.46 -16.73 -3.18
C ASN A 174 -5.61 -17.65 -2.74
N VAL A 175 -6.68 -17.00 -2.30
CA VAL A 175 -7.92 -17.63 -1.86
C VAL A 175 -9.05 -17.14 -2.73
N LYS A 176 -9.84 -18.08 -3.25
CA LYS A 176 -11.05 -17.75 -4.04
C LYS A 176 -12.28 -18.27 -3.33
N VAL A 177 -13.20 -17.37 -3.00
CA VAL A 177 -14.52 -17.73 -2.45
C VAL A 177 -15.59 -17.39 -3.49
N SER A 178 -16.34 -18.40 -3.92
CA SER A 178 -17.37 -18.28 -4.96
C SER A 178 -18.72 -18.65 -4.36
N PRO A 179 -19.54 -17.69 -3.91
CA PRO A 179 -20.85 -17.95 -3.30
C PRO A 179 -21.79 -18.71 -4.24
N LYS A 180 -22.61 -19.60 -3.66
CA LYS A 180 -23.62 -20.41 -4.34
C LYS A 180 -25.00 -20.15 -3.76
N LYS A 181 -26.04 -20.46 -4.55
CA LYS A 181 -27.44 -20.38 -4.08
C LYS A 181 -27.79 -21.49 -3.08
N ARG A 182 -27.26 -22.70 -3.26
CA ARG A 182 -27.50 -23.91 -2.45
C ARG A 182 -26.28 -24.85 -2.54
N GLY A 183 -26.19 -25.83 -1.64
CA GLY A 183 -25.16 -26.88 -1.70
C GLY A 183 -24.11 -26.85 -0.58
N GLY A 184 -24.26 -25.95 0.40
CA GLY A 184 -23.32 -25.85 1.52
C GLY A 184 -21.95 -25.31 1.13
N LEU A 185 -21.00 -25.41 2.05
CA LEU A 185 -19.61 -25.03 1.81
C LEU A 185 -18.83 -26.22 1.26
N ASN A 186 -18.15 -25.99 0.14
CA ASN A 186 -17.21 -26.93 -0.45
C ASN A 186 -15.82 -26.31 -0.39
N ILE A 187 -14.95 -26.85 0.45
CA ILE A 187 -13.61 -26.33 0.69
C ILE A 187 -12.61 -27.25 0.00
N ILE A 188 -11.86 -26.70 -0.96
CA ILE A 188 -10.83 -27.39 -1.72
C ILE A 188 -9.50 -26.70 -1.42
N SER A 189 -8.53 -27.46 -0.94
CA SER A 189 -7.17 -26.95 -0.71
C SER A 189 -6.17 -27.65 -1.62
N THR A 190 -5.30 -26.91 -2.28
CA THR A 190 -4.19 -27.48 -3.07
C THR A 190 -2.90 -27.63 -2.26
N VAL A 191 -2.87 -27.09 -1.04
CA VAL A 191 -1.73 -27.14 -0.09
C VAL A 191 -2.24 -27.60 1.27
N GLU A 192 -1.40 -28.24 2.07
CA GLU A 192 -1.75 -28.55 3.47
C GLU A 192 -2.02 -27.25 4.26
N GLN A 193 -3.10 -27.26 5.05
CA GLN A 193 -3.48 -26.11 5.89
C GLN A 193 -3.04 -26.40 7.32
N THR A 194 -2.04 -25.66 7.79
CA THR A 194 -1.48 -25.87 9.15
C THR A 194 -2.05 -24.88 10.16
N HIS A 195 -2.56 -23.73 9.67
CA HIS A 195 -2.98 -22.61 10.52
C HIS A 195 -4.50 -22.46 10.66
N ILE A 196 -5.30 -23.12 9.83
CA ILE A 196 -6.75 -23.02 9.83
C ILE A 196 -7.40 -24.37 9.55
N ASP A 197 -8.53 -24.64 10.23
CA ASP A 197 -9.35 -25.83 9.99
C ASP A 197 -10.68 -25.48 9.31
N GLU A 198 -11.33 -26.50 8.74
CA GLU A 198 -12.62 -26.34 8.04
C GLU A 198 -13.71 -25.74 8.95
N LYS A 199 -13.70 -26.08 10.24
CA LYS A 199 -14.64 -25.52 11.23
C LYS A 199 -14.47 -24.02 11.36
N THR A 200 -13.24 -23.54 11.44
CA THR A 200 -12.92 -22.11 11.52
C THR A 200 -13.28 -21.39 10.23
N ILE A 201 -13.03 -21.99 9.06
CA ILE A 201 -13.46 -21.43 7.76
C ILE A 201 -15.00 -21.28 7.72
N HIS A 202 -15.73 -22.31 8.15
CA HIS A 202 -17.18 -22.27 8.21
C HIS A 202 -17.69 -21.17 9.15
N SER A 203 -17.06 -20.99 10.31
CA SER A 203 -17.48 -19.96 11.29
C SER A 203 -17.30 -18.55 10.75
N ILE A 204 -16.16 -18.31 10.09
CA ILE A 204 -15.87 -17.04 9.44
C ILE A 204 -16.90 -16.78 8.33
N LEU A 205 -17.08 -17.72 7.39
CA LEU A 205 -18.01 -17.53 6.27
C LEU A 205 -19.46 -17.34 6.73
N SER A 206 -19.89 -18.07 7.75
CA SER A 206 -21.22 -17.90 8.33
C SER A 206 -21.42 -16.51 8.94
N GLU A 207 -20.38 -15.92 9.55
CA GLU A 207 -20.45 -14.55 10.05
C GLU A 207 -20.62 -13.55 8.89
N TYR A 208 -19.98 -13.82 7.74
CA TYR A 208 -20.19 -13.10 6.48
C TYR A 208 -21.54 -13.37 5.79
N GLY A 209 -22.43 -14.18 6.40
CA GLY A 209 -23.71 -14.57 5.81
C GLY A 209 -23.55 -15.50 4.60
N ILE A 210 -22.37 -16.08 4.41
CA ILE A 210 -22.05 -16.99 3.31
C ILE A 210 -22.26 -18.43 3.81
N HIS A 211 -23.44 -18.97 3.56
CA HIS A 211 -23.81 -20.33 3.97
C HIS A 211 -23.59 -21.38 2.86
N SER A 212 -23.32 -20.94 1.63
CA SER A 212 -23.02 -21.84 0.51
C SER A 212 -22.01 -21.19 -0.43
N ALA A 213 -20.86 -21.85 -0.66
CA ALA A 213 -19.78 -21.35 -1.49
C ALA A 213 -18.78 -22.46 -1.87
N ASP A 214 -18.11 -22.30 -3.02
CA ASP A 214 -16.83 -22.97 -3.27
C ASP A 214 -15.69 -22.11 -2.73
N VAL A 215 -14.86 -22.70 -1.86
CA VAL A 215 -13.66 -22.08 -1.31
C VAL A 215 -12.46 -22.84 -1.88
N VAL A 216 -11.59 -22.14 -2.59
CA VAL A 216 -10.35 -22.70 -3.11
C VAL A 216 -9.16 -22.03 -2.43
N LEU A 217 -8.39 -22.80 -1.68
CA LEU A 217 -7.18 -22.38 -0.99
C LEU A 217 -5.96 -22.85 -1.78
N ARG A 218 -5.14 -21.91 -2.26
CA ARG A 218 -3.92 -22.22 -3.04
C ARG A 218 -2.60 -21.95 -2.31
N GLU A 219 -2.68 -21.57 -1.05
CA GLU A 219 -1.55 -21.38 -0.14
C GLU A 219 -2.00 -21.77 1.28
N ASP A 220 -1.06 -22.00 2.20
CA ASP A 220 -1.35 -22.20 3.63
C ASP A 220 -1.75 -20.86 4.27
N VAL A 221 -3.02 -20.74 4.69
CA VAL A 221 -3.59 -19.46 5.13
C VAL A 221 -3.88 -19.44 6.62
N THR A 222 -3.54 -18.31 7.25
CA THR A 222 -3.99 -18.01 8.61
C THR A 222 -5.43 -17.48 8.61
N ILE A 223 -6.06 -17.46 9.78
CA ILE A 223 -7.38 -16.83 9.99
C ILE A 223 -7.41 -15.40 9.44
N ASP A 224 -6.38 -14.60 9.73
CA ASP A 224 -6.32 -13.20 9.31
C ASP A 224 -6.21 -13.07 7.79
N ARG A 225 -5.36 -13.89 7.14
CA ARG A 225 -5.23 -13.89 5.67
C ARG A 225 -6.49 -14.40 4.98
N PHE A 226 -7.21 -15.35 5.58
CA PHE A 226 -8.50 -15.79 5.07
C PHE A 226 -9.56 -14.68 5.15
N ILE A 227 -9.63 -13.96 6.27
CA ILE A 227 -10.51 -12.77 6.42
C ILE A 227 -10.12 -11.69 5.40
N ASP A 228 -8.84 -11.42 5.22
CA ASP A 228 -8.37 -10.45 4.22
C ASP A 228 -8.78 -10.84 2.79
N ALA A 229 -8.87 -12.13 2.46
CA ALA A 229 -9.36 -12.59 1.16
C ALA A 229 -10.86 -12.33 0.95
N LEU A 230 -11.65 -12.24 2.03
CA LEU A 230 -13.06 -11.91 1.99
C LEU A 230 -13.30 -10.40 1.88
N GLU A 231 -12.34 -9.58 2.31
CA GLU A 231 -12.47 -8.13 2.35
C GLU A 231 -11.86 -7.45 1.13
N PRO A 232 -12.66 -6.79 0.27
CA PRO A 232 -12.15 -6.14 -0.93
C PRO A 232 -11.36 -4.85 -0.66
N ASN A 233 -11.47 -4.28 0.54
CA ASN A 233 -10.92 -2.96 0.90
C ASN A 233 -9.51 -3.04 1.52
N ARG A 234 -8.77 -4.13 1.29
CA ARG A 234 -7.38 -4.29 1.76
C ARG A 234 -6.39 -3.71 0.76
N ALA A 235 -5.48 -2.88 1.26
CA ALA A 235 -4.38 -2.34 0.48
C ALA A 235 -3.09 -3.10 0.79
N TYR A 236 -2.44 -3.64 -0.24
CA TYR A 236 -1.16 -4.35 -0.12
C TYR A 236 -0.07 -3.44 -0.66
N ILE A 237 0.70 -2.83 0.23
CA ILE A 237 1.61 -1.73 -0.10
C ILE A 237 3.03 -2.13 0.29
N PRO A 238 4.04 -1.95 -0.57
CA PRO A 238 5.44 -2.12 -0.16
C PRO A 238 5.79 -1.13 0.96
N MET A 239 6.76 -1.51 1.79
CA MET A 239 7.23 -0.70 2.90
C MET A 239 8.75 -0.75 3.04
N THR A 240 9.36 0.43 3.03
CA THR A 240 10.77 0.65 3.36
C THR A 240 10.88 1.01 4.84
N ILE A 241 11.81 0.38 5.56
CA ILE A 241 12.10 0.73 6.96
C ILE A 241 13.34 1.60 6.99
N VAL A 242 13.26 2.74 7.67
CA VAL A 242 14.33 3.72 7.84
C VAL A 242 14.58 3.92 9.32
N VAL A 243 15.81 3.67 9.78
CA VAL A 243 16.27 3.96 11.14
C VAL A 243 17.09 5.24 11.07
N ASN A 244 16.57 6.32 11.67
CA ASN A 244 17.17 7.65 11.65
C ASN A 244 17.98 7.93 12.93
N LYS A 245 18.76 9.01 12.92
CA LYS A 245 19.61 9.52 14.00
C LYS A 245 20.81 8.64 14.35
N ILE A 246 21.39 7.97 13.35
CA ILE A 246 22.53 7.08 13.56
C ILE A 246 23.79 7.82 14.05
N ASP A 247 23.86 9.13 13.80
CA ASP A 247 24.90 10.04 14.26
C ASP A 247 25.01 10.11 15.80
N LEU A 248 23.91 9.85 16.50
CA LEU A 248 23.85 9.85 17.96
C LEU A 248 24.17 8.48 18.58
N ALA A 249 24.16 7.41 17.79
CA ALA A 249 24.32 6.05 18.27
C ALA A 249 25.76 5.54 18.09
N THR A 250 26.17 4.60 18.95
CA THR A 250 27.46 3.94 18.79
C THR A 250 27.41 2.88 17.70
N ASP A 251 28.56 2.58 17.09
CA ASP A 251 28.68 1.51 16.08
C ASP A 251 28.16 0.17 16.60
N GLU A 252 28.31 -0.12 17.90
CA GLU A 252 27.80 -1.33 18.52
C GLU A 252 26.26 -1.37 18.54
N GLN A 253 25.60 -0.26 18.92
CA GLN A 253 24.14 -0.15 18.90
C GLN A 253 23.60 -0.32 17.49
N ILE A 254 24.22 0.34 16.51
CA ILE A 254 23.87 0.23 15.09
C ILE A 254 24.04 -1.22 14.61
N ALA A 255 25.15 -1.88 14.95
CA ALA A 255 25.40 -3.27 14.56
C ALA A 255 24.37 -4.24 15.17
N GLN A 256 23.97 -4.04 16.43
CA GLN A 256 22.93 -4.83 17.07
C GLN A 256 21.57 -4.64 16.39
N LEU A 257 21.22 -3.40 16.02
CA LEU A 257 19.98 -3.11 15.31
C LEU A 257 19.98 -3.65 13.88
N ARG A 258 21.10 -3.56 13.15
CA ARG A 258 21.24 -4.18 11.81
C ARG A 258 20.99 -5.68 11.83
N LYS A 259 21.37 -6.38 12.90
CA LYS A 259 21.06 -7.82 13.06
C LYS A 259 19.55 -8.06 13.24
N LYS A 260 18.85 -7.18 13.95
CA LYS A 260 17.40 -7.28 14.17
C LYS A 260 16.59 -6.85 12.94
N LEU A 261 17.06 -5.83 12.24
CA LEU A 261 16.41 -5.19 11.10
C LEU A 261 17.35 -5.20 9.88
N PRO A 262 17.59 -6.38 9.27
CA PRO A 262 18.57 -6.50 8.19
C PRO A 262 18.17 -5.73 6.91
N ASN A 263 16.87 -5.49 6.72
CA ASN A 263 16.32 -4.81 5.55
C ASN A 263 16.12 -3.30 5.76
N ALA A 264 16.45 -2.77 6.95
CA ALA A 264 16.29 -1.36 7.24
C ALA A 264 17.47 -0.54 6.71
N LEU A 265 17.16 0.65 6.20
CA LEU A 265 18.16 1.65 5.85
C LEU A 265 18.48 2.51 7.08
N PHE A 266 19.75 2.70 7.36
CA PHE A 266 20.25 3.45 8.52
C PHE A 266 20.76 4.79 8.02
N VAL A 267 20.15 5.89 8.49
CA VAL A 267 20.38 7.25 7.96
C VAL A 267 20.62 8.27 9.08
N SER A 268 21.34 9.34 8.78
CA SER A 268 21.28 10.59 9.56
C SER A 268 20.70 11.66 8.65
N ALA A 269 19.44 12.03 8.90
CA ALA A 269 18.76 13.04 8.10
C ALA A 269 19.36 14.44 8.28
N ASP A 270 19.90 14.74 9.47
CA ASP A 270 20.51 16.04 9.78
C ASP A 270 21.89 16.18 9.11
N ASP A 271 22.70 15.11 9.10
CA ASP A 271 24.01 15.11 8.45
C ASP A 271 23.97 14.73 6.96
N GLY A 272 22.80 14.34 6.44
CA GLY A 272 22.63 13.88 5.07
C GLY A 272 23.23 12.50 4.76
N ILE A 273 23.56 11.71 5.78
CA ILE A 273 24.18 10.39 5.63
C ILE A 273 23.16 9.38 5.09
N MET A 274 23.54 8.66 4.02
CA MET A 274 22.74 7.62 3.36
C MET A 274 21.40 8.11 2.76
N MET A 275 21.27 9.42 2.53
CA MET A 275 20.01 10.00 2.05
C MET A 275 19.82 9.92 0.53
N GLU A 276 20.90 9.82 -0.26
CA GLU A 276 20.79 9.53 -1.69
C GLU A 276 20.40 8.07 -1.93
N GLU A 277 20.94 7.16 -1.13
CA GLU A 277 20.58 5.75 -1.08
C GLU A 277 19.13 5.56 -0.64
N LEU A 278 18.59 6.44 0.22
CA LEU A 278 17.17 6.46 0.54
C LEU A 278 16.32 6.82 -0.69
N LYS A 279 16.73 7.81 -1.50
CA LYS A 279 16.01 8.17 -2.73
C LYS A 279 16.02 7.02 -3.73
N GLU A 280 17.19 6.39 -3.93
CA GLU A 280 17.34 5.21 -4.77
C GLU A 280 16.43 4.07 -4.29
N ARG A 281 16.45 3.78 -2.97
CA ARG A 281 15.64 2.72 -2.38
C ARG A 281 14.14 2.98 -2.56
N ILE A 282 13.68 4.23 -2.37
CA ILE A 282 12.28 4.61 -2.61
C ILE A 282 11.90 4.37 -4.07
N PHE A 283 12.77 4.76 -5.02
CA PHE A 283 12.52 4.57 -6.45
C PHE A 283 12.39 3.07 -6.81
N VAL A 284 13.31 2.25 -6.29
CA VAL A 284 13.31 0.79 -6.50
C VAL A 284 12.09 0.13 -5.84
N ASP A 285 11.77 0.47 -4.60
CA ASP A 285 10.65 -0.14 -3.87
C ASP A 285 9.28 0.27 -4.45
N LEU A 286 9.19 1.41 -5.15
CA LEU A 286 8.02 1.82 -5.94
C LEU A 286 7.89 1.07 -7.28
N ASP A 287 8.91 0.30 -7.67
CA ASP A 287 9.01 -0.48 -8.90
C ASP A 287 8.67 0.34 -10.15
N LEU A 288 9.27 1.55 -10.23
CA LEU A 288 9.05 2.47 -11.34
C LEU A 288 9.90 2.10 -12.56
N ILE A 289 9.33 2.30 -13.74
CA ILE A 289 9.98 2.12 -15.04
C ILE A 289 9.75 3.36 -15.91
N ARG A 290 10.71 3.65 -16.77
CA ARG A 290 10.74 4.75 -17.74
C ARG A 290 10.29 4.25 -19.09
N LEU A 291 9.38 4.97 -19.74
CA LEU A 291 8.96 4.72 -21.11
C LEU A 291 9.20 5.93 -21.98
N TYR A 292 9.59 5.70 -23.24
CA TYR A 292 9.79 6.80 -24.19
C TYR A 292 8.70 6.80 -25.24
N LEU A 293 8.03 7.94 -25.42
CA LEU A 293 6.94 8.03 -26.37
C LEU A 293 7.47 8.40 -27.75
N LYS A 294 6.94 7.72 -28.78
CA LYS A 294 7.32 7.94 -30.17
C LYS A 294 6.12 8.38 -31.01
N PRO A 295 5.89 9.70 -31.17
CA PRO A 295 4.78 10.20 -31.98
C PRO A 295 4.84 9.71 -33.44
N GLN A 296 3.70 9.76 -34.11
CA GLN A 296 3.62 9.38 -35.52
C GLN A 296 4.41 10.38 -36.38
N GLY A 297 5.28 9.87 -37.25
CA GLY A 297 6.12 10.70 -38.13
C GLY A 297 7.30 11.41 -37.46
N LYS A 298 7.45 11.31 -36.13
CA LYS A 298 8.58 11.90 -35.38
C LYS A 298 9.53 10.82 -34.83
N LYS A 299 10.74 11.26 -34.44
CA LYS A 299 11.66 10.46 -33.63
C LYS A 299 11.07 10.25 -32.22
N ALA A 300 11.59 9.26 -31.50
CA ALA A 300 11.21 9.07 -30.10
C ALA A 300 11.75 10.25 -29.28
N ASP A 301 10.96 10.70 -28.33
CA ASP A 301 11.43 11.63 -27.31
C ASP A 301 12.22 10.81 -26.28
N MET A 302 13.53 11.05 -26.22
CA MET A 302 14.44 10.38 -25.29
C MET A 302 14.84 11.30 -24.13
N GLU A 303 14.31 12.53 -24.09
CA GLU A 303 14.65 13.53 -23.07
C GLU A 303 13.65 13.48 -21.92
N GLU A 304 12.35 13.28 -22.22
CA GLU A 304 11.30 13.23 -21.20
C GLU A 304 10.64 11.83 -21.15
N PRO A 305 11.07 10.95 -20.23
CA PRO A 305 10.43 9.66 -20.06
C PRO A 305 9.05 9.79 -19.39
N LEU A 306 8.11 8.98 -19.85
CA LEU A 306 6.88 8.70 -19.14
C LEU A 306 7.14 7.65 -18.06
N ILE A 307 7.08 8.07 -16.80
CA ILE A 307 7.26 7.16 -15.66
C ILE A 307 5.98 6.39 -15.38
N ILE A 308 6.07 5.08 -15.23
CA ILE A 308 4.96 4.19 -14.87
C ILE A 308 5.47 3.10 -13.91
N ARG A 309 4.58 2.24 -13.41
CA ARG A 309 4.97 1.10 -12.58
C ARG A 309 5.28 -0.12 -13.44
N ARG A 310 6.18 -0.99 -13.00
CA ARG A 310 6.37 -2.31 -13.58
C ARG A 310 5.06 -3.10 -13.55
N GLY A 311 4.84 -3.90 -14.58
CA GLY A 311 3.57 -4.62 -14.80
C GLY A 311 2.44 -3.74 -15.35
N SER A 312 2.68 -2.44 -15.59
CA SER A 312 1.71 -1.63 -16.33
C SER A 312 1.67 -2.08 -17.79
N THR A 313 0.47 -2.00 -18.34
CA THR A 313 0.18 -2.40 -19.71
C THR A 313 0.14 -1.21 -20.66
N VAL A 314 0.06 -1.47 -21.96
CA VAL A 314 -0.20 -0.45 -22.98
C VAL A 314 -1.51 0.30 -22.70
N GLU A 315 -2.53 -0.36 -22.12
CA GLU A 315 -3.76 0.30 -21.71
C GLU A 315 -3.52 1.36 -20.64
N ASP A 316 -2.71 1.05 -19.63
CA ASP A 316 -2.41 1.96 -18.54
C ASP A 316 -1.68 3.21 -19.04
N VAL A 317 -0.74 3.02 -19.98
CA VAL A 317 -0.03 4.11 -20.65
C VAL A 317 -0.99 4.96 -21.48
N ALA A 318 -1.85 4.33 -22.29
CA ALA A 318 -2.85 5.02 -23.09
C ALA A 318 -3.78 5.86 -22.21
N ARG A 319 -4.23 5.29 -21.07
CA ARG A 319 -5.11 5.94 -20.10
C ARG A 319 -4.41 7.09 -19.37
N LYS A 320 -3.12 6.95 -19.04
CA LYS A 320 -2.29 8.00 -18.43
C LYS A 320 -2.12 9.19 -19.38
N LEU A 321 -2.03 8.95 -20.68
CA LEU A 321 -1.96 10.01 -21.69
C LEU A 321 -3.30 10.72 -21.91
N HIS A 322 -4.34 9.95 -22.28
CA HIS A 322 -5.69 10.48 -22.43
C HIS A 322 -6.71 9.33 -22.54
N ARG A 323 -7.90 9.49 -21.93
CA ARG A 323 -8.96 8.46 -21.98
C ARG A 323 -9.37 8.05 -23.40
N ASP A 324 -9.22 8.94 -24.37
CA ASP A 324 -9.59 8.67 -25.76
C ASP A 324 -8.59 7.76 -26.51
N PHE A 325 -7.33 7.66 -26.05
CA PHE A 325 -6.38 6.72 -26.65
C PHE A 325 -6.84 5.27 -26.47
N VAL A 326 -7.46 4.95 -25.33
CA VAL A 326 -8.02 3.62 -25.06
C VAL A 326 -9.24 3.38 -25.93
N LYS A 327 -10.18 4.33 -25.98
CA LYS A 327 -11.42 4.20 -26.78
C LYS A 327 -11.14 4.01 -28.27
N ASN A 328 -10.20 4.77 -28.81
CA ASN A 328 -9.87 4.76 -30.23
C ASN A 328 -8.67 3.86 -30.52
N PHE A 329 -8.23 3.01 -29.59
CA PHE A 329 -7.04 2.19 -29.79
C PHE A 329 -7.17 1.27 -31.01
N LYS A 330 -6.10 1.20 -31.83
CA LYS A 330 -5.98 0.25 -32.93
C LYS A 330 -4.93 -0.81 -32.64
N TYR A 331 -3.71 -0.38 -32.31
CA TYR A 331 -2.59 -1.21 -31.83
C TYR A 331 -1.49 -0.27 -31.29
N ALA A 332 -0.53 -0.79 -30.54
CA ALA A 332 0.72 -0.09 -30.24
C ALA A 332 1.88 -0.74 -30.99
N LYS A 333 2.94 0.02 -31.24
CA LYS A 333 4.25 -0.50 -31.64
C LYS A 333 5.23 -0.25 -30.50
N VAL A 334 5.98 -1.27 -30.13
CA VAL A 334 6.96 -1.19 -29.05
C VAL A 334 8.35 -1.52 -29.58
N TRP A 335 9.37 -0.81 -29.09
CA TRP A 335 10.79 -1.12 -29.29
C TRP A 335 11.46 -1.20 -27.93
N GLY A 336 12.03 -2.36 -27.58
CA GLY A 336 12.69 -2.59 -26.31
C GLY A 336 12.57 -4.06 -25.90
N ASP A 337 12.88 -4.34 -24.64
CA ASP A 337 13.04 -5.72 -24.14
C ASP A 337 11.70 -6.43 -23.89
N SER A 338 10.57 -5.70 -23.85
CA SER A 338 9.25 -6.34 -23.71
C SER A 338 8.79 -7.06 -24.98
N VAL A 339 9.45 -6.85 -26.11
CA VAL A 339 9.07 -7.43 -27.41
C VAL A 339 10.19 -8.25 -28.04
N LYS A 340 9.83 -9.20 -28.90
CA LYS A 340 10.80 -10.09 -29.56
C LYS A 340 11.57 -9.40 -30.69
N PHE A 341 10.96 -8.40 -31.31
CA PHE A 341 11.60 -7.64 -32.39
C PHE A 341 11.20 -6.15 -32.35
N PRO A 342 12.08 -5.24 -32.77
CA PRO A 342 11.83 -3.81 -32.69
C PRO A 342 10.63 -3.39 -33.56
N GLY A 343 9.68 -2.66 -32.97
CA GLY A 343 8.48 -2.16 -33.65
C GLY A 343 7.36 -3.21 -33.78
N GLN A 344 7.43 -4.28 -33.00
CA GLN A 344 6.39 -5.30 -32.90
C GLN A 344 5.05 -4.66 -32.54
N LYS A 345 3.98 -5.12 -33.21
CA LYS A 345 2.61 -4.69 -32.91
C LYS A 345 2.09 -5.46 -31.69
N VAL A 346 1.53 -4.73 -30.74
CA VAL A 346 1.00 -5.29 -29.49
C VAL A 346 -0.39 -4.75 -29.17
N GLY A 347 -1.10 -5.49 -28.32
CA GLY A 347 -2.43 -5.16 -27.81
C GLY A 347 -2.40 -4.20 -26.62
N LEU A 348 -3.56 -4.00 -25.99
CA LEU A 348 -3.71 -3.19 -24.77
C LEU A 348 -3.17 -3.91 -23.54
N ASP A 349 -3.25 -5.24 -23.53
CA ASP A 349 -2.85 -6.17 -22.47
C ASP A 349 -1.35 -6.44 -22.39
N HIS A 350 -0.57 -5.91 -23.35
CA HIS A 350 0.88 -6.10 -23.38
C HIS A 350 1.55 -5.33 -22.24
N GLU A 351 2.28 -6.06 -21.39
CA GLU A 351 3.10 -5.50 -20.31
C GLU A 351 4.39 -4.87 -20.85
N LEU A 352 4.72 -3.70 -20.34
CA LEU A 352 5.89 -2.91 -20.77
C LEU A 352 7.06 -3.07 -19.80
N MET A 353 8.28 -2.86 -20.30
CA MET A 353 9.53 -2.93 -19.54
C MET A 353 10.25 -1.57 -19.50
N ASP A 354 11.22 -1.43 -18.58
CA ASP A 354 12.03 -0.20 -18.46
C ASP A 354 12.75 0.11 -19.77
N HIS A 355 12.77 1.39 -20.13
CA HIS A 355 13.30 1.96 -21.38
C HIS A 355 12.59 1.53 -22.67
N ASP A 356 11.42 0.90 -22.60
CA ASP A 356 10.63 0.63 -23.81
C ASP A 356 10.20 1.94 -24.50
N ILE A 357 10.31 1.93 -25.83
CA ILE A 357 9.78 2.99 -26.68
C ILE A 357 8.39 2.57 -27.16
N VAL A 358 7.37 3.40 -26.93
CA VAL A 358 5.98 3.08 -27.27
C VAL A 358 5.40 4.10 -28.25
N ARG A 359 4.76 3.58 -29.30
CA ARG A 359 3.93 4.36 -30.22
C ARG A 359 2.52 3.81 -30.23
N ILE A 360 1.56 4.60 -29.76
CA ILE A 360 0.14 4.29 -29.83
C ILE A 360 -0.42 4.70 -31.20
N ILE A 361 -1.15 3.80 -31.86
CA ILE A 361 -1.88 4.09 -33.09
C ILE A 361 -3.37 4.02 -32.79
N ILE A 362 -4.07 5.12 -33.06
CA ILE A 362 -5.53 5.22 -32.91
C ILE A 362 -6.24 5.04 -34.25
N LYS A 363 -7.51 4.61 -34.19
CA LYS A 363 -8.45 4.63 -35.30
C LYS A 363 -8.76 6.11 -35.63
N LYS A 364 -8.87 6.41 -36.93
CA LYS A 364 -9.28 7.72 -37.41
C LYS A 364 -10.74 7.99 -37.07
#